data_AF-A0A966YUS8-F1
#
_entry.id   AF-A0A966YUS8-F1
#
_cell.length_a   1.000
_cell.length_b   1.000
_cell.length_c   1.000
_cell.angle_alpha   90.00
_cell.angle_beta   90.00
_cell.angle_gamma   90.00
#
_symmetry.space_group_name_H-M   'P 1'
#
loop_
_entity.id
_entity.type
_entity.pdbx_description
1 polymer ?
#
loop_
_entity_poly.entity_id
_entity_poly.type
_entity_poly.pdbx_seq_one_letter_code
_entity_poly.pdbx_strand_id
1 'polypeptide(L)'
;MLPTTALCLLLCIGSLYGLWACGQCSHDLGRPDDGSIVWDEVIAFGWILFFIGSTNFLVQAIAFLIFRFFDAAKPWPISRVDQYFKKIWIHQEHVNPSHLIKYGFGIMIDDLIAALFTILIVILGIRWLT
;
A
#
# COMPACT_ATOMS: atom_id res chain seq x y z
N MET A 1 -1.69 12.89 21.10
CA MET A 1 -1.61 12.94 19.63
C MET A 1 -0.15 12.87 19.25
N LEU A 2 0.28 11.91 18.42
CA LEU A 2 1.62 11.94 17.85
C LEU A 2 1.78 13.24 17.05
N PRO A 3 2.91 13.94 17.13
CA PRO A 3 3.20 15.05 16.24
C PRO A 3 3.06 14.61 14.78
N THR A 4 2.50 15.46 13.92
CA THR A 4 2.33 15.16 12.48
C THR A 4 3.65 14.75 11.82
N THR A 5 4.75 15.36 12.26
CA THR A 5 6.12 15.01 11.83
C THR A 5 6.50 13.59 12.24
N ALA A 6 6.22 13.19 13.48
CA ALA A 6 6.50 11.84 13.98
C ALA A 6 5.67 10.79 13.24
N LEU A 7 4.40 11.08 12.95
CA LEU A 7 3.54 10.18 12.18
C LEU A 7 4.03 10.03 10.74
N CYS A 8 4.38 11.14 10.08
CA CYS A 8 4.96 11.12 8.73
C CYS A 8 6.26 10.31 8.68
N LEU A 9 7.16 10.50 9.66
CA LEU A 9 8.39 9.71 9.76
C LEU A 9 8.11 8.23 9.96
N LEU A 10 7.14 7.88 10.81
CA LEU A 10 6.73 6.49 11.03
C LEU A 10 6.23 5.86 9.73
N LEU A 11 5.37 6.55 8.98
CA LEU A 11 4.86 6.07 7.70
C LEU A 11 5.97 5.94 6.65
N CYS A 12 6.88 6.92 6.55
CA CYS A 12 8.03 6.84 5.65
C CYS A 12 8.96 5.65 5.99
N ILE A 13 9.29 5.47 7.27
CA ILE A 13 10.11 4.34 7.74
C ILE A 13 9.37 3.02 7.47
N GLY A 14 8.07 2.96 7.75
CA GLY A 14 7.25 1.80 7.51
C GLY A 14 7.15 1.43 6.02
N SER A 15 7.05 2.44 5.14
CA SER A 15 7.09 2.22 3.68
C SER A 15 8.44 1.66 3.24
N LEU A 16 9.56 2.20 3.74
CA LEU A 16 10.90 1.70 3.42
C LEU A 16 11.15 0.29 3.97
N TYR A 17 10.70 0.03 5.19
CA TYR A 17 10.77 -1.30 5.82
C TYR A 17 9.92 -2.32 5.05
N GLY A 18 8.75 -1.91 4.57
CA GLY A 18 7.86 -2.74 3.76
C GLY A 18 8.51 -3.28 2.48
N LEU A 19 9.41 -2.51 1.86
CA LEU A 19 10.17 -2.98 0.69
C LEU A 19 10.94 -4.27 0.95
N TRP A 20 11.48 -4.42 2.16
CA TRP A 20 12.17 -5.63 2.58
C TRP A 20 11.18 -6.65 3.16
N ALA A 21 10.30 -6.24 4.06
CA ALA A 21 9.41 -7.13 4.79
C ALA A 21 8.41 -7.86 3.88
N CYS A 22 7.75 -7.16 2.96
CA CYS A 22 6.82 -7.77 2.00
C CYS A 22 7.55 -8.69 1.02
N GLY A 23 8.74 -8.29 0.57
CA GLY A 23 9.58 -9.11 -0.30
C GLY A 23 10.03 -10.40 0.38
N GLN A 24 10.50 -10.32 1.62
CA GLN A 24 10.93 -11.47 2.41
C GLN A 24 9.75 -12.41 2.70
N CYS A 25 8.61 -11.86 3.15
CA CYS A 25 7.44 -12.68 3.46
C CYS A 25 6.92 -13.43 2.22
N SER A 26 6.87 -12.78 1.05
CA SER A 26 6.48 -13.44 -0.20
C SER A 26 7.46 -14.56 -0.61
N HIS A 27 8.76 -14.38 -0.35
CA HIS A 27 9.76 -15.43 -0.56
C HIS A 27 9.53 -16.62 0.38
N ASP A 28 9.35 -16.35 1.67
CA ASP A 28 9.14 -17.38 2.70
C ASP A 28 7.86 -18.19 2.45
N LEU A 29 6.80 -17.52 1.98
CA LEU A 29 5.52 -18.15 1.61
C LEU A 29 5.59 -18.90 0.26
N GLY A 30 6.65 -18.69 -0.53
CA GLY A 30 6.82 -19.27 -1.85
C GLY A 30 5.73 -18.85 -2.85
N ARG A 31 5.03 -17.75 -2.58
CA ARG A 31 3.90 -17.26 -3.39
C ARG A 31 4.02 -15.75 -3.60
N PRO A 32 3.77 -15.26 -4.83
CA PRO A 32 3.75 -13.83 -5.09
C PRO A 32 2.50 -13.19 -4.48
N ASP A 33 2.65 -12.08 -3.74
CA ASP A 33 1.54 -11.21 -3.34
C ASP A 33 0.42 -12.01 -2.62
N ASP A 34 0.81 -12.75 -1.57
CA ASP A 34 -0.09 -13.58 -0.79
C ASP A 34 -0.90 -12.69 0.17
N GLY A 35 -2.22 -12.92 0.26
CA GLY A 35 -3.12 -12.10 1.07
C GLY A 35 -2.89 -12.15 2.59
N SER A 36 -1.91 -12.93 3.07
CA SER A 36 -1.41 -12.85 4.45
C SER A 36 -0.40 -11.70 4.66
N ILE A 37 0.16 -11.14 3.60
CA ILE A 37 0.96 -9.92 3.63
C ILE A 37 -0.02 -8.76 3.71
N VAL A 38 0.01 -8.04 4.83
CA VAL A 38 -0.90 -6.92 5.11
C VAL A 38 -0.16 -5.62 5.46
N TRP A 39 1.17 -5.64 5.40
CA TRP A 39 2.00 -4.51 5.82
C TRP A 39 1.89 -3.33 4.85
N ASP A 40 1.90 -3.62 3.56
CA ASP A 40 1.49 -2.76 2.46
C ASP A 40 0.11 -2.12 2.70
N GLU A 41 -0.92 -2.91 3.01
CA GLU A 41 -2.29 -2.41 3.22
C GLU A 41 -2.34 -1.44 4.41
N VAL A 42 -1.67 -1.80 5.52
CA VAL A 42 -1.60 -0.99 6.75
C VAL A 42 -0.89 0.33 6.51
N ILE A 43 0.24 0.32 5.78
CA ILE A 43 0.99 1.53 5.48
C ILE A 43 0.24 2.42 4.49
N ALA A 44 -0.36 1.84 3.45
CA ALA A 44 -1.16 2.54 2.46
C ALA A 44 -2.38 3.20 3.12
N PHE A 45 -3.13 2.46 3.95
CA PHE A 45 -4.25 3.03 4.69
C PHE A 45 -3.80 4.09 5.72
N GLY A 46 -2.64 3.92 6.34
CA GLY A 46 -2.01 4.94 7.18
C GLY A 46 -1.77 6.26 6.44
N TRP A 47 -1.28 6.20 5.20
CA TRP A 47 -1.14 7.37 4.34
C TRP A 47 -2.49 8.00 3.98
N ILE A 48 -3.52 7.18 3.73
CA ILE A 48 -4.89 7.67 3.47
C ILE A 48 -5.40 8.50 4.65
N LEU A 49 -5.30 7.97 5.86
CA LEU A 49 -5.71 8.67 7.07
C LEU A 49 -4.89 9.94 7.32
N PHE A 50 -3.58 9.89 7.08
CA PHE A 50 -2.69 11.04 7.22
C PHE A 50 -3.12 12.21 6.33
N PHE A 51 -3.44 11.96 5.06
CA PHE A 51 -3.81 13.01 4.11
C PHE A 51 -5.27 13.46 4.22
N ILE A 52 -6.20 12.55 4.53
CA ILE A 52 -7.60 12.95 4.74
C ILE A 52 -7.72 13.82 5.99
N GLY A 53 -6.94 13.54 7.05
CA GLY A 53 -6.89 14.35 8.27
C GLY A 53 -8.21 14.44 9.05
N SER A 54 -9.23 13.67 8.66
CA SER A 54 -10.56 13.69 9.27
C SER A 54 -10.62 12.74 10.45
N THR A 55 -11.11 13.23 11.59
CA THR A 55 -11.41 12.42 12.78
C THR A 55 -12.79 11.79 12.74
N ASN A 56 -13.58 12.05 11.69
CA ASN A 56 -14.92 11.49 11.54
C ASN A 56 -14.83 10.02 11.12
N PHE A 57 -15.30 9.12 11.99
CA PHE A 57 -15.30 7.68 11.75
C PHE A 57 -16.01 7.27 10.45
N LEU A 58 -17.11 7.93 10.08
CA LEU A 58 -17.83 7.63 8.84
C LEU A 58 -16.96 7.91 7.61
N VAL A 59 -16.22 9.03 7.62
CA VAL A 59 -15.29 9.37 6.53
C VAL A 59 -14.15 8.36 6.44
N GLN A 60 -13.62 7.92 7.59
CA GLN A 60 -12.57 6.90 7.65
C GLN A 60 -13.08 5.54 7.13
N ALA A 61 -14.30 5.14 7.51
CA ALA A 61 -14.92 3.91 7.04
C ALA A 61 -15.19 3.94 5.52
N ILE A 62 -15.68 5.07 5.00
CA ILE A 62 -15.86 5.26 3.55
C ILE A 62 -14.50 5.18 2.84
N ALA A 63 -13.48 5.86 3.36
CA ALA A 63 -12.12 5.81 2.80
C ALA A 63 -11.57 4.37 2.79
N PHE A 64 -11.79 3.60 3.86
CA PHE A 64 -11.41 2.19 3.93
C PHE A 64 -12.11 1.36 2.85
N LEU A 65 -13.42 1.52 2.67
CA LEU A 65 -14.17 0.78 1.66
C LEU A 65 -13.73 1.13 0.24
N ILE A 66 -13.47 2.41 -0.03
CA ILE A 66 -12.96 2.87 -1.34
C ILE A 66 -11.55 2.31 -1.58
N PHE A 67 -10.67 2.38 -0.58
CA PHE A 67 -9.34 1.79 -0.65
C PHE A 67 -9.40 0.31 -0.99
N ARG A 68 -10.19 -0.45 -0.23
CA ARG A 68 -10.29 -1.90 -0.44
C ARG A 68 -10.90 -2.25 -1.79
N PHE A 69 -11.81 -1.42 -2.30
CA PHE A 69 -12.30 -1.56 -3.67
C PHE A 69 -11.16 -1.41 -4.69
N PHE A 70 -10.30 -0.39 -4.57
CA PHE A 70 -9.21 -0.16 -5.52
C PHE A 70 -8.11 -1.22 -5.44
N ASP A 71 -7.74 -1.60 -4.24
CA ASP A 71 -6.73 -2.65 -4.00
C ASP A 71 -7.25 -4.02 -4.48
N ALA A 72 -8.51 -4.40 -4.20
CA ALA A 72 -9.05 -5.66 -4.70
C ALA A 72 -9.32 -5.66 -6.22
N ALA A 73 -9.82 -4.56 -6.79
CA ALA A 73 -10.17 -4.49 -8.21
C ALA A 73 -8.96 -4.26 -9.13
N LYS A 74 -7.86 -3.69 -8.60
CA LYS A 74 -6.64 -3.29 -9.31
C LYS A 74 -6.92 -2.66 -10.70
N PRO A 75 -7.76 -1.62 -10.83
CA PRO A 75 -8.01 -0.98 -12.13
C PRO A 75 -6.72 -0.43 -12.73
N TRP A 76 -6.70 -0.21 -14.04
CA TRP A 76 -5.56 0.46 -14.68
C TRP A 76 -5.33 1.83 -13.99
N PRO A 77 -4.10 2.20 -13.61
CA PRO A 77 -2.80 1.59 -13.90
C PRO A 77 -2.27 0.56 -12.89
N ILE A 78 -2.97 0.31 -11.78
CA ILE A 78 -2.54 -0.59 -10.67
C ILE A 78 -2.22 -1.98 -11.21
N SER A 79 -3.14 -2.59 -11.95
CA SER A 79 -2.93 -3.92 -12.56
C SER A 79 -1.72 -4.00 -13.48
N ARG A 80 -1.33 -2.90 -14.14
CA ARG A 80 -0.14 -2.91 -15.02
C ARG A 80 1.15 -2.95 -14.21
N VAL A 81 1.17 -2.24 -13.08
CA VAL A 81 2.31 -2.23 -12.15
C VAL A 81 2.43 -3.57 -11.46
N ASP A 82 1.33 -4.08 -10.91
CA ASP A 82 1.24 -5.41 -10.29
C ASP A 82 1.74 -6.51 -11.24
N GLN A 83 1.23 -6.56 -12.47
CA GLN A 83 1.66 -7.54 -13.48
C GLN A 83 3.14 -7.40 -13.86
N TYR A 84 3.70 -6.18 -13.85
CA TYR A 84 5.11 -5.97 -14.15
C TYR A 84 6.00 -6.57 -13.05
N PHE A 85 5.66 -6.36 -11.78
CA PHE A 85 6.43 -6.90 -10.66
C PHE A 85 6.20 -8.39 -10.46
N LYS A 86 4.99 -8.91 -10.70
CA LYS A 86 4.71 -10.35 -10.73
C LYS A 86 5.54 -11.10 -11.77
N LYS A 87 5.85 -10.50 -12.92
CA LYS A 87 6.78 -11.10 -13.91
C LYS A 87 8.23 -11.15 -13.44
N ILE A 88 8.62 -10.28 -12.52
CA ILE A 88 9.97 -10.24 -11.94
C ILE A 88 10.10 -11.27 -10.81
N TRP A 89 8.98 -11.77 -10.27
CA TRP A 89 9.00 -12.79 -9.23
C TRP A 89 9.71 -14.06 -9.69
N ILE A 90 10.67 -14.51 -8.89
CA ILE A 90 11.46 -15.71 -9.13
C ILE A 90 11.43 -16.52 -7.84
N HIS A 91 10.83 -17.70 -7.89
CA HIS A 91 10.95 -18.65 -6.79
C HIS A 91 12.33 -19.31 -6.86
N GLN A 92 13.22 -18.93 -5.95
CA GLN A 92 14.56 -19.47 -5.85
C GLN A 92 14.93 -19.75 -4.40
N GLU A 93 15.70 -20.82 -4.20
CA GLU A 93 16.25 -21.22 -2.90
C GLU A 93 17.28 -20.20 -2.38
N HIS A 94 17.99 -19.54 -3.31
CA HIS A 94 18.89 -18.41 -3.01
C HIS A 94 18.41 -17.14 -3.72
N VAL A 95 17.87 -16.19 -2.95
CA VAL A 95 17.43 -14.89 -3.47
C VAL A 95 18.44 -13.81 -3.05
N ASN A 96 18.82 -12.96 -4.00
CA ASN A 96 19.67 -11.81 -3.73
C ASN A 96 18.86 -10.68 -3.04
N PRO A 97 19.45 -9.92 -2.10
CA PRO A 97 18.75 -8.83 -1.40
C PRO A 97 18.13 -7.78 -2.33
N SER A 98 18.79 -7.50 -3.45
CA SER A 98 18.29 -6.55 -4.45
C SER A 98 17.03 -7.02 -5.16
N HIS A 99 16.80 -8.33 -5.27
CA HIS A 99 15.60 -8.90 -5.85
C HIS A 99 14.42 -8.82 -4.87
N LEU A 100 14.65 -9.12 -3.58
CA LEU A 100 13.67 -8.95 -2.52
C LEU A 100 13.12 -7.52 -2.47
N ILE A 101 14.02 -6.53 -2.48
CA ILE A 101 13.63 -5.11 -2.43
C ILE A 101 12.84 -4.71 -3.69
N LYS A 102 13.25 -5.16 -4.88
CA LYS A 102 12.52 -4.86 -6.12
C LYS A 102 11.13 -5.48 -6.13
N TYR A 103 10.99 -6.68 -5.58
CA TYR A 103 9.71 -7.37 -5.53
C TYR A 103 8.80 -6.78 -4.45
N GLY A 104 9.31 -6.55 -3.25
CA GLY A 104 8.58 -5.87 -2.17
C GLY A 104 8.20 -4.43 -2.54
N PHE A 105 9.00 -3.75 -3.36
CA PHE A 105 8.57 -2.48 -3.97
C PHE A 105 7.31 -2.63 -4.82
N GLY A 106 7.18 -3.71 -5.58
CA GLY A 106 6.00 -4.03 -6.37
C GLY A 106 4.74 -4.21 -5.53
N ILE A 107 4.85 -4.91 -4.41
CA ILE A 107 3.77 -5.14 -3.42
C ILE A 107 3.43 -3.85 -2.65
N MET A 108 4.40 -2.97 -2.43
CA MET A 108 4.11 -1.71 -1.73
C MET A 108 3.46 -0.68 -2.67
N ILE A 109 3.87 -0.64 -3.95
CA ILE A 109 3.48 0.43 -4.86
C ILE A 109 2.06 0.27 -5.41
N ASP A 110 1.56 -0.94 -5.61
CA ASP A 110 0.19 -1.16 -6.07
C ASP A 110 -0.84 -0.65 -5.04
N ASP A 111 -0.60 -0.93 -3.76
CA ASP A 111 -1.39 -0.42 -2.62
C ASP A 111 -1.24 1.09 -2.42
N LEU A 112 -0.03 1.64 -2.57
CA LEU A 112 0.17 3.09 -2.50
C LEU A 112 -0.54 3.82 -3.66
N ILE A 113 -0.65 3.22 -4.84
CA ILE A 113 -1.45 3.78 -5.95
C ILE A 113 -2.95 3.68 -5.62
N ALA A 114 -3.42 2.57 -5.06
CA ALA A 114 -4.81 2.44 -4.58
C ALA A 114 -5.14 3.49 -3.50
N ALA A 115 -4.21 3.73 -2.57
CA ALA A 115 -4.31 4.78 -1.57
C ALA A 115 -4.39 6.18 -2.20
N LEU A 116 -3.57 6.46 -3.22
CA LEU A 116 -3.60 7.74 -3.92
C LEU A 116 -4.97 8.00 -4.56
N PHE A 117 -5.56 7.02 -5.26
CA PHE A 117 -6.91 7.17 -5.83
C PHE A 117 -7.96 7.43 -4.75
N THR A 118 -7.86 6.71 -3.63
CA THR A 118 -8.76 6.87 -2.48
C THR A 118 -8.67 8.28 -1.90
N ILE A 119 -7.45 8.76 -1.64
CA ILE A 119 -7.21 10.11 -1.12
C ILE A 119 -7.83 11.16 -2.04
N LEU A 120 -7.60 11.05 -3.36
CA LEU A 120 -8.14 11.99 -4.33
C LEU A 120 -9.67 12.00 -4.33
N ILE A 121 -10.30 10.83 -4.37
CA ILE A 121 -11.77 10.71 -4.38
C ILE A 121 -12.38 11.25 -3.09
N VAL A 122 -11.82 10.89 -1.93
CA VAL A 122 -12.36 11.32 -0.64
C VAL A 122 -12.17 12.83 -0.45
N ILE A 123 -11.00 13.39 -0.78
CA ILE A 123 -10.76 14.83 -0.67
C ILE A 123 -11.68 15.61 -1.62
N LEU A 124 -11.86 15.16 -2.86
CA LEU A 124 -12.78 15.79 -3.81
C LEU A 124 -14.23 15.72 -3.32
N GLY A 125 -14.65 14.57 -2.78
CA GLY A 125 -15.98 14.39 -2.21
C GLY A 125 -16.24 15.31 -1.01
N ILE A 126 -15.28 15.43 -0.10
CA ILE A 126 -15.37 16.36 1.04
C ILE A 126 -15.48 17.81 0.53
N ARG A 127 -14.62 18.21 -0.40
CA ARG A 127 -14.60 19.58 -0.95
C ARG A 127 -15.88 19.94 -1.69
N TRP A 128 -16.55 18.99 -2.32
CA TRP A 128 -17.81 19.26 -3.04
C TRP A 128 -19.01 19.44 -2.09
N LEU A 129 -18.92 18.92 -0.87
CA LEU A 129 -19.97 18.96 0.15
C LEU A 129 -19.84 20.15 1.13
N THR A 130 -18.72 20.88 1.10
CA THR A 130 -18.42 22.04 1.96
C THR A 130 -18.41 23.33 1.16
#